data_AF-A0A3N0ZVQ5-F1
#
_entry.id   AF-A0A3N0ZVQ5-F1
#
_cell.length_a   1.000
_cell.length_b   1.000
_cell.length_c   1.000
_cell.angle_alpha   90.00
_cell.angle_beta   90.00
_cell.angle_gamma   90.00
#
_symmetry.space_group_name_H-M   'P 1'
#
loop_
_entity.id
_entity.type
_entity.pdbx_description
1 polymer ?
#
loop_
_entity_poly.entity_id
_entity_poly.type
_entity_poly.pdbx_seq_one_letter_code
_entity_poly.pdbx_strand_id
1 'polypeptide(L)'
;MALQKGKKAPAFTANIDDKNKLSLTDLKGKWVVLYFYPKDDTPGCTKEACSFRDNMDNITKAGAVVIGVSADNTKSHDKFRD
;
A
#
# COMPACT_ATOMS: atom_id res chain seq x y z
N MET A 1 12.44 3.57 15.80
CA MET A 1 13.44 2.59 15.30
C MET A 1 13.34 2.56 13.78
N ALA A 2 14.45 2.69 13.08
CA ALA A 2 14.47 2.60 11.62
C ALA A 2 14.39 1.13 11.16
N LEU A 3 13.76 0.87 10.01
CA LEU A 3 13.75 -0.45 9.39
C LEU A 3 15.17 -0.81 8.89
N GLN A 4 15.54 -2.07 9.05
CA GLN A 4 16.82 -2.61 8.58
C GLN A 4 16.58 -3.69 7.54
N LYS A 5 17.37 -3.66 6.45
CA LYS A 5 17.32 -4.68 5.40
C LYS A 5 17.55 -6.07 5.97
N GLY A 6 16.77 -7.05 5.50
CA GLY A 6 16.87 -8.45 5.92
C GLY A 6 16.22 -8.76 7.27
N LYS A 7 15.76 -7.75 8.02
CA LYS A 7 14.93 -7.98 9.21
C LYS A 7 13.50 -8.30 8.79
N LYS A 8 12.84 -9.13 9.61
CA LYS A 8 11.42 -9.41 9.47
C LYS A 8 10.64 -8.10 9.57
N ALA A 9 9.71 -7.89 8.64
CA ALA A 9 8.82 -6.74 8.68
C ALA A 9 8.01 -6.75 9.99
N PRO A 10 7.84 -5.57 10.64
CA PRO A 10 6.97 -5.45 11.81
C PRO A 10 5.53 -5.88 11.47
N ALA A 11 4.86 -6.51 12.42
CA ALA A 11 3.44 -6.79 12.30
C ALA A 11 2.66 -5.47 12.29
N PHE A 12 1.67 -5.36 11.40
CA PHE A 12 0.72 -4.26 11.40
C PHE A 12 -0.68 -4.79 11.11
N THR A 13 -1.66 -4.05 11.59
CA THR A 13 -3.05 -4.11 11.17
C THR A 13 -3.52 -2.67 10.97
N ALA A 14 -4.03 -2.37 9.78
CA ALA A 14 -4.48 -1.03 9.42
C ALA A 14 -5.88 -1.08 8.80
N ASN A 15 -6.64 0.00 8.94
CA ASN A 15 -7.89 0.16 8.20
C ASN A 15 -7.55 0.45 6.73
N ILE A 16 -8.21 -0.25 5.81
CA ILE A 16 -8.09 0.00 4.37
C ILE A 16 -9.31 0.75 3.82
N ASP A 17 -10.44 0.64 4.51
CA ASP A 17 -11.65 1.44 4.33
C ASP A 17 -12.42 1.49 5.67
N ASP A 18 -13.61 2.09 5.68
CA ASP A 18 -14.43 2.26 6.90
C ASP A 18 -14.85 0.94 7.57
N LYS A 19 -14.81 -0.20 6.86
CA LYS A 19 -15.30 -1.50 7.36
C LYS A 19 -14.22 -2.59 7.37
N ASN A 20 -13.19 -2.47 6.55
CA ASN A 20 -12.20 -3.50 6.34
C ASN A 20 -10.85 -3.14 6.96
N LYS A 21 -10.23 -4.17 7.53
CA LYS A 21 -8.87 -4.11 8.08
C LYS A 21 -7.99 -5.08 7.31
N LEU A 22 -6.73 -4.71 7.15
CA LEU A 22 -5.69 -5.54 6.55
C LEU A 22 -4.57 -5.72 7.56
N SER A 23 -4.21 -6.98 7.82
CA SER A 23 -3.05 -7.35 8.62
C SER A 23 -1.97 -7.93 7.73
N LEU A 24 -0.70 -7.71 8.11
CA LEU A 24 0.43 -8.31 7.37
C LEU A 24 0.35 -9.84 7.30
N THR A 25 -0.27 -10.48 8.30
CA THR A 25 -0.50 -11.93 8.33
C THR A 25 -1.45 -12.42 7.25
N ASP A 26 -2.36 -11.57 6.78
CA ASP A 26 -3.35 -11.90 5.75
C ASP A 26 -2.69 -11.99 4.37
N LEU A 27 -1.48 -11.46 4.24
CA LEU A 27 -0.66 -11.42 3.02
C LEU A 27 0.45 -12.47 3.00
N LYS A 28 0.41 -13.46 3.90
CA LYS A 28 1.41 -14.53 3.94
C LYS A 28 1.52 -15.23 2.58
N GLY A 29 2.77 -15.47 2.16
CA GLY A 29 3.07 -16.11 0.88
C GLY A 29 3.06 -15.17 -0.32
N LYS A 30 2.74 -13.88 -0.13
CA LYS A 30 2.84 -12.85 -1.16
C LYS A 30 4.03 -11.93 -0.88
N TRP A 31 4.62 -11.39 -1.94
CA TRP A 31 5.49 -10.21 -1.81
C TRP A 31 4.63 -8.99 -1.50
N VAL A 32 5.10 -8.14 -0.58
CA VAL A 32 4.35 -6.93 -0.19
C VAL A 32 5.21 -5.71 -0.48
N VAL A 33 4.73 -4.86 -1.37
CA VAL A 33 5.28 -3.53 -1.64
C VAL A 33 4.47 -2.52 -0.84
N LEU A 34 5.05 -2.00 0.24
CA LEU A 34 4.49 -0.87 0.99
C LEU A 34 5.14 0.41 0.46
N TYR A 35 4.35 1.32 -0.11
CA TYR A 35 4.83 2.64 -0.51
C TYR A 35 4.13 3.72 0.31
N PHE A 36 4.93 4.61 0.89
CA PHE A 36 4.44 5.71 1.73
C PHE A 36 4.45 6.99 0.92
N TYR A 37 3.35 7.75 0.98
CA TYR A 37 3.24 9.02 0.29
C TYR A 37 2.66 10.10 1.22
N PRO A 38 3.02 11.38 1.04
CA PRO A 38 2.68 12.42 2.02
C PRO A 38 1.18 12.69 2.16
N LYS A 39 0.45 12.66 1.03
CA LYS A 39 -0.97 13.00 0.98
C LYS A 39 -1.64 12.53 -0.31
N ASP A 40 -2.90 12.10 -0.20
CA ASP A 40 -3.81 11.85 -1.32
C ASP A 40 -3.95 13.08 -2.24
N ASP A 41 -4.31 12.86 -3.50
CA ASP A 41 -4.62 13.91 -4.50
C ASP A 41 -3.50 14.94 -4.77
N THR A 42 -2.25 14.60 -4.48
CA THR A 42 -1.11 15.47 -4.78
C THR A 42 -0.39 15.05 -6.08
N PRO A 43 0.02 15.99 -6.95
CA PRO A 43 0.48 15.66 -8.32
C PRO A 43 1.65 14.68 -8.41
N GLY A 44 2.53 14.64 -7.40
CA GLY A 44 3.63 13.69 -7.33
C GLY A 44 3.17 12.27 -6.98
N CYS A 45 2.27 12.15 -6.01
CA CYS A 45 1.74 10.87 -5.53
C CYS A 45 0.87 10.19 -6.59
N THR A 46 0.20 10.99 -7.43
CA THR A 46 -0.55 10.48 -8.59
C THR A 46 0.37 9.74 -9.57
N LYS A 47 1.61 10.21 -9.81
CA LYS A 47 2.52 9.54 -10.75
C LYS A 47 2.99 8.18 -10.25
N GLU A 48 3.36 8.08 -8.98
CA GLU A 48 3.78 6.80 -8.38
C GLU A 48 2.62 5.80 -8.34
N ALA A 49 1.43 6.25 -7.91
CA ALA A 49 0.21 5.44 -7.93
C ALA A 49 -0.17 4.98 -9.35
N CYS A 50 -0.11 5.88 -10.35
CA CYS A 50 -0.33 5.53 -11.75
C CYS A 50 0.70 4.52 -12.25
N SER A 51 1.99 4.68 -11.91
CA SER A 51 3.01 3.72 -12.32
C SER A 51 2.77 2.32 -11.76
N PHE A 52 2.29 2.20 -10.50
CA PHE A 52 1.90 0.91 -9.95
C PHE A 52 0.67 0.34 -10.63
N ARG A 53 -0.36 1.16 -10.87
CA ARG A 53 -1.59 0.77 -11.59
C ARG A 53 -1.26 0.24 -12.98
N ASP A 54 -0.45 0.98 -13.74
CA ASP A 54 -0.12 0.65 -15.12
C ASP A 54 0.75 -0.63 -15.22
N ASN A 55 1.39 -1.04 -14.11
CA ASN A 55 2.20 -2.26 -14.01
C ASN A 55 1.56 -3.37 -13.15
N MET A 56 0.30 -3.21 -12.73
CA MET A 56 -0.33 -4.09 -11.75
C MET A 56 -0.37 -5.55 -12.21
N ASP A 57 -0.57 -5.80 -13.50
CA ASP A 57 -0.55 -7.14 -14.09
C ASP A 57 0.80 -7.85 -13.91
N ASN A 58 1.91 -7.12 -14.08
CA ASN A 58 3.25 -7.68 -13.91
C ASN A 58 3.54 -7.96 -12.44
N ILE A 59 3.12 -7.04 -11.56
CA ILE A 59 3.31 -7.15 -10.11
C ILE A 59 2.50 -8.34 -9.56
N THR A 60 1.24 -8.48 -9.96
CA THR A 60 0.37 -9.58 -9.54
C THR A 60 0.85 -10.92 -10.08
N LYS A 61 1.33 -11.00 -11.33
CA LYS A 61 1.99 -12.19 -11.89
C LYS A 61 3.25 -12.60 -11.13
N ALA A 62 4.00 -11.64 -10.58
CA ALA A 62 5.14 -11.90 -9.71
C ALA A 62 4.74 -12.35 -8.28
N GLY A 63 3.44 -12.48 -7.99
CA GLY A 63 2.93 -12.84 -6.67
C GLY A 63 3.02 -11.71 -5.64
N ALA A 64 3.13 -10.46 -6.10
CA ALA A 64 3.23 -9.30 -5.25
C ALA A 64 1.90 -8.53 -5.12
N VAL A 65 1.75 -7.81 -4.00
CA VAL A 65 0.68 -6.85 -3.76
C VAL A 65 1.28 -5.48 -3.45
N VAL A 66 0.62 -4.41 -3.88
CA VAL A 66 1.01 -3.03 -3.59
C VAL A 66 0.03 -2.42 -2.60
N ILE A 67 0.55 -1.77 -1.56
CA ILE A 67 -0.24 -1.06 -0.56
C ILE A 67 0.31 0.35 -0.44
N GLY A 68 -0.53 1.33 -0.78
CA GLY A 68 -0.25 2.73 -0.53
C GLY A 68 -0.62 3.11 0.89
N VAL A 69 0.23 3.89 1.55
CA VAL A 69 0.01 4.37 2.92
C VAL A 69 0.26 5.87 2.99
N SER A 70 -0.74 6.62 3.47
CA SER A 70 -0.58 8.03 3.87
C SER A 70 -1.17 8.22 5.27
N ALA A 71 -1.10 9.45 5.79
CA ALA A 71 -1.73 9.83 7.06
C ALA A 71 -3.19 10.29 6.91
N ASP A 72 -3.74 10.26 5.69
CA ASP A 72 -5.12 10.63 5.42
C ASP A 72 -6.11 9.58 5.98
N ASN A 73 -7.39 9.94 6.01
CA ASN A 73 -8.44 9.03 6.47
C ASN A 73 -8.95 8.13 5.35
N THR A 74 -9.64 7.05 5.73
CA THR A 74 -10.24 6.05 4.82
C THR A 74 -11.14 6.66 3.75
N LYS A 75 -11.90 7.72 4.07
CA LYS A 75 -12.77 8.40 3.10
C LYS A 75 -12.00 9.17 2.04
N SER A 76 -10.82 9.68 2.38
CA SER A 76 -9.90 10.30 1.42
C SER A 76 -9.34 9.23 0.48
N HIS A 77 -8.89 8.11 1.03
CA HIS A 77 -8.37 6.99 0.27
C HIS A 77 -9.39 6.39 -0.70
N ASP A 78 -10.64 6.25 -0.28
CA ASP A 78 -11.71 5.75 -1.15
C ASP A 78 -11.89 6.65 -2.39
N LYS A 79 -11.83 7.98 -2.22
CA LYS A 79 -11.92 8.93 -3.34
C LYS A 79 -10.69 8.92 -4.25
N PHE A 80 -9.51 8.71 -3.68
CA PHE A 80 -8.25 8.71 -4.42
C PHE A 80 -8.04 7.42 -5.24
N ARG A 81 -8.65 6.32 -4.79
CA ARG A 81 -8.61 5.02 -5.49
C ARG A 81 -9.49 4.99 -6.74
N ASP A 82 -10.62 5.70 -6.70
CA ASP A 82 -11.59 5.79 -7.80
C ASP A 82 -11.04 6.59 -9.00
#